data_AF-A0A849KMG8-F1
#
_entry.id   AF-A0A849KMG8-F1
#
_cell.length_a   1.000
_cell.length_b   1.000
_cell.length_c   1.000
_cell.angle_alpha   90.00
_cell.angle_beta   90.00
_cell.angle_gamma   90.00
#
_symmetry.space_group_name_H-M   'P 1'
#
loop_
_entity.id
_entity.type
_entity.pdbx_description
1 polymer ?
#
loop_
_entity_poly.entity_id
_entity_poly.type
_entity_poly.pdbx_seq_one_letter_code
_entity_poly.pdbx_strand_id
1 'polypeptide(L)'
;MRVKCLVTAITVSLALSGHVSKAFSAEIEKANDPLCLIELSGEIVKGDLQRFISLADETLPGSDGETTWKNTMCLNSPGGNLAEGTALAGEIYKRGITTVIRDGHSCYSACAIMFMMGIAQGSEMGWPSRKMHKNARLGFHRPYLDIDSDEKVSIKALAFGYDEAQKALLQIFNLANSPNGPLTTRPMMKPDLEQAMIAHVGNDFYMIDDVNKAGRFDIEVFGYQEPKDINAQTAFMACDNAFYWESRLLEPEYVNYLHDAYQDKEGVERQSKLLNSPYGKNFHVISNDAGYADAECNVRWREDRLTICGYNDSYDVSLGRSECNPETDGGVSYPLSKIALWPAYTKLASLPEEQAATNAIVGVRYRCVVKSENNTVIDEEICVQGNGRTANGFLNVDFTWPSGSKTVISIGKTALRINGDSAQRQRGTNDMCFLNERTRNWFCASNLPATDKDG
;
A
#
# COMPACT_ATOMS: atom_id res chain seq x y z
N MET A 1 -18.04 -50.13 73.14
CA MET A 1 -16.88 -49.85 72.26
C MET A 1 -17.41 -49.46 70.89
N ARG A 2 -17.10 -48.23 70.46
CA ARG A 2 -17.42 -47.66 69.15
C ARG A 2 -16.17 -47.78 68.26
N VAL A 3 -16.31 -48.16 67.00
CA VAL A 3 -15.34 -47.81 65.96
C VAL A 3 -16.14 -47.10 64.86
N LYS A 4 -15.94 -45.79 64.76
CA LYS A 4 -16.44 -44.93 63.69
C LYS A 4 -15.40 -44.98 62.57
N CYS A 5 -15.77 -45.46 61.37
CA CYS A 5 -15.02 -45.17 60.15
C CYS A 5 -15.63 -43.94 59.50
N LEU A 6 -14.85 -42.86 59.48
CA LEU A 6 -15.14 -41.60 58.80
C LEU A 6 -14.82 -41.80 57.31
N VAL A 7 -15.81 -41.66 56.42
CA VAL A 7 -15.56 -41.54 54.97
C VAL A 7 -15.63 -40.05 54.65
N THR A 8 -14.46 -39.45 54.41
CA THR A 8 -14.32 -38.05 54.03
C THR A 8 -14.59 -37.92 52.53
N ALA A 9 -15.69 -37.25 52.17
CA ALA A 9 -15.98 -36.91 50.78
C ALA A 9 -15.05 -35.77 50.33
N ILE A 10 -14.17 -36.04 49.38
CA ILE A 10 -13.36 -35.02 48.70
C ILE A 10 -14.19 -34.47 47.54
N THR A 11 -14.79 -33.30 47.72
CA THR A 11 -15.35 -32.51 46.63
C THR A 11 -14.19 -31.85 45.86
N VAL A 12 -13.81 -32.43 44.73
CA VAL A 12 -12.94 -31.77 43.75
C VAL A 12 -13.80 -30.81 42.95
N SER A 13 -13.82 -29.54 43.35
CA SER A 13 -14.39 -28.45 42.55
C SER A 13 -13.46 -28.19 41.38
N LEU A 14 -13.73 -28.81 40.23
CA LEU A 14 -13.08 -28.49 38.96
C LEU A 14 -13.59 -27.12 38.50
N ALA A 15 -12.90 -26.05 38.89
CA ALA A 15 -13.10 -24.74 38.31
C ALA A 15 -12.59 -24.76 36.86
N LEU A 16 -13.48 -25.05 35.90
CA LEU A 16 -13.22 -24.73 34.50
C LEU A 16 -13.22 -23.20 34.39
N SER A 17 -12.03 -22.63 34.43
CA SER A 17 -11.76 -21.27 33.98
C SER A 17 -11.95 -21.24 32.46
N GLY A 18 -13.20 -21.14 32.00
CA GLY A 18 -13.47 -20.78 30.61
C GLY A 18 -12.88 -19.40 30.34
N HIS A 19 -11.80 -19.34 29.57
CA HIS A 19 -11.37 -18.10 28.95
C HIS A 19 -12.41 -17.73 27.89
N VAL A 20 -13.43 -17.01 28.33
CA VAL A 20 -14.26 -16.21 27.42
C VAL A 20 -13.32 -15.12 26.88
N SER A 21 -12.78 -15.33 25.68
CA SER A 21 -12.14 -14.26 24.92
C SER A 21 -13.19 -13.17 24.72
N LYS A 22 -13.16 -12.13 25.55
CA LYS A 22 -13.91 -10.91 25.25
C LYS A 22 -13.33 -10.39 23.95
N ALA A 23 -14.13 -10.43 22.87
CA ALA A 23 -13.83 -9.71 21.65
C ALA A 23 -13.65 -8.24 22.02
N PHE A 24 -12.40 -7.78 22.02
CA PHE A 24 -12.10 -6.37 22.20
C PHE A 24 -12.45 -5.68 20.88
N SER A 25 -13.20 -4.60 20.98
CA SER A 25 -13.51 -3.75 19.83
C SER A 25 -12.24 -3.27 19.14
N ALA A 26 -12.28 -3.04 17.83
CA ALA A 26 -11.11 -2.52 17.12
C ALA A 26 -10.57 -1.24 17.80
N GLU A 27 -9.26 -1.15 17.92
CA GLU A 27 -8.57 0.07 18.32
C GLU A 27 -8.47 0.96 17.09
N ILE A 28 -9.13 2.13 17.15
CA ILE A 28 -9.14 3.13 16.07
C ILE A 28 -8.55 4.41 16.64
N GLU A 29 -7.36 4.75 16.19
CA GLU A 29 -6.58 5.84 16.77
C GLU A 29 -5.77 6.59 15.73
N LYS A 30 -5.25 7.77 16.12
CA LYS A 30 -4.32 8.50 15.29
C LYS A 30 -3.03 7.68 15.18
N ALA A 31 -2.61 7.39 13.96
CA ALA A 31 -1.38 6.65 13.73
C ALA A 31 -0.16 7.49 14.12
N ASN A 32 0.81 6.84 14.74
CA ASN A 32 2.12 7.40 15.05
C ASN A 32 3.16 6.93 14.02
N ASP A 33 2.84 7.11 12.74
CA ASP A 33 3.57 6.52 11.62
C ASP A 33 3.51 7.46 10.40
N PRO A 34 4.60 7.62 9.62
CA PRO A 34 4.62 8.52 8.48
C PRO A 34 3.75 8.06 7.30
N LEU A 35 3.37 6.77 7.23
CA LEU A 35 2.54 6.21 6.16
C LEU A 35 1.06 6.52 6.35
N CYS A 36 0.61 6.65 7.60
CA CYS A 36 -0.80 6.66 7.97
C CYS A 36 -1.15 7.78 8.94
N LEU A 37 -2.31 8.40 8.76
CA LEU A 37 -2.85 9.35 9.72
C LEU A 37 -3.74 8.67 10.77
N ILE A 38 -4.42 7.59 10.37
CA ILE A 38 -5.29 6.78 11.24
C ILE A 38 -4.83 5.32 11.17
N GLU A 39 -4.98 4.59 12.26
CA GLU A 39 -4.83 3.14 12.29
C GLU A 39 -6.10 2.48 12.84
N LEU A 40 -6.47 1.33 12.26
CA LEU A 40 -7.44 0.39 12.80
C LEU A 40 -6.78 -0.95 13.03
N SER A 41 -6.80 -1.42 14.28
CA SER A 41 -6.29 -2.73 14.65
C SER A 41 -7.30 -3.55 15.46
N GLY A 42 -7.28 -4.87 15.33
CA GLY A 42 -8.17 -5.76 16.09
C GLY A 42 -9.52 -6.05 15.40
N GLU A 43 -10.43 -6.71 16.12
CA GLU A 43 -11.70 -7.20 15.58
C GLU A 43 -12.70 -6.06 15.35
N ILE A 44 -13.28 -5.99 14.15
CA ILE A 44 -14.29 -5.01 13.79
C ILE A 44 -15.61 -5.38 14.49
N VAL A 45 -16.13 -4.49 15.32
CA VAL A 45 -17.39 -4.69 16.05
C VAL A 45 -18.33 -3.52 15.89
N LYS A 46 -19.59 -3.71 16.25
CA LYS A 46 -20.61 -2.65 16.17
C LYS A 46 -20.19 -1.41 16.98
N GLY A 47 -20.24 -0.23 16.36
CA GLY A 47 -19.88 1.05 16.95
C GLY A 47 -18.53 1.62 16.47
N ASP A 48 -17.72 0.79 15.79
CA ASP A 48 -16.44 1.18 15.20
C ASP A 48 -16.58 2.27 14.14
N LEU A 49 -17.65 2.22 13.34
CA LEU A 49 -17.97 3.23 12.35
C LEU A 49 -18.08 4.62 12.98
N GLN A 50 -18.79 4.72 14.11
CA GLN A 50 -18.98 6.02 14.75
C GLN A 50 -17.67 6.55 15.33
N ARG A 51 -16.85 5.67 15.91
CA ARG A 51 -15.51 6.04 16.42
C ARG A 51 -14.59 6.49 15.29
N PHE A 52 -14.61 5.77 14.18
CA PHE A 52 -13.90 6.12 12.96
C PHE A 52 -14.33 7.49 12.43
N ILE A 53 -15.63 7.74 12.26
CA ILE A 53 -16.14 9.03 11.77
C ILE A 53 -15.65 10.18 12.65
N SER A 54 -15.77 10.04 13.97
CA SER A 54 -15.35 11.07 14.92
C SER A 54 -13.84 11.37 14.82
N LEU A 55 -13.00 10.34 14.72
CA LEU A 55 -11.55 10.52 14.58
C LEU A 55 -11.18 11.07 13.19
N ALA A 56 -11.84 10.60 12.14
CA ALA A 56 -11.61 11.00 10.76
C ALA A 56 -11.88 12.49 10.55
N ASP A 57 -12.96 13.03 11.15
CA ASP A 57 -13.29 14.45 11.10
C ASP A 57 -12.25 15.33 11.81
N GLU A 58 -11.55 14.80 12.81
CA GLU A 58 -10.48 15.50 13.53
C GLU A 58 -9.12 15.40 12.82
N THR A 59 -8.81 14.23 12.27
CA THR A 59 -7.44 13.86 11.90
C THR A 59 -7.16 14.00 10.40
N LEU A 60 -8.14 13.71 9.55
CA LEU A 60 -7.93 13.69 8.11
C LEU A 60 -8.01 15.11 7.54
N PRO A 61 -7.04 15.54 6.71
CA PRO A 61 -7.03 16.88 6.14
C PRO A 61 -8.15 17.10 5.11
N GLY A 62 -8.80 16.03 4.63
CA GLY A 62 -9.82 16.13 3.59
C GLY A 62 -9.20 16.34 2.21
N SER A 63 -9.94 17.00 1.30
CA SER A 63 -9.39 17.43 0.02
C SER A 63 -8.68 18.77 0.17
N ASP A 64 -7.46 18.88 -0.34
CA ASP A 64 -6.72 20.15 -0.41
C ASP A 64 -7.09 20.99 -1.66
N GLY A 65 -8.17 20.62 -2.36
CA GLY A 65 -8.60 21.22 -3.62
C GLY A 65 -7.97 20.56 -4.85
N GLU A 66 -6.89 19.80 -4.67
CA GLU A 66 -6.23 19.04 -5.73
C GLU A 66 -6.48 17.55 -5.57
N THR A 67 -6.32 17.00 -4.35
CA THR A 67 -6.49 15.57 -4.10
C THR A 67 -6.60 15.17 -2.62
N THR A 68 -7.28 14.05 -2.36
CA THR A 68 -7.40 13.43 -1.03
C THR A 68 -6.26 12.45 -0.69
N TRP A 69 -5.20 12.36 -1.50
CA TRP A 69 -4.13 11.37 -1.32
C TRP A 69 -3.45 11.36 0.06
N LYS A 70 -3.51 12.47 0.80
CA LYS A 70 -2.97 12.60 2.17
C LYS A 70 -3.86 11.93 3.22
N ASN A 71 -5.12 11.61 2.88
CA ASN A 71 -5.99 10.87 3.76
C ASN A 71 -5.54 9.40 3.74
N THR A 72 -4.83 8.96 4.77
CA THR A 72 -4.25 7.61 4.83
C THR A 72 -4.68 6.87 6.09
N MET A 73 -5.00 5.58 5.92
CA MET A 73 -5.43 4.70 7.01
C MET A 73 -4.70 3.35 6.94
N CYS A 74 -4.07 2.97 8.05
CA CYS A 74 -3.42 1.68 8.22
C CYS A 74 -4.42 0.65 8.77
N LEU A 75 -4.39 -0.56 8.21
CA LEU A 75 -5.33 -1.65 8.56
C LEU A 75 -4.57 -2.88 9.08
N ASN A 76 -4.99 -3.37 10.25
CA ASN A 76 -4.49 -4.61 10.86
C ASN A 76 -5.59 -5.37 11.60
N SER A 77 -6.45 -6.07 10.87
CA SER A 77 -7.65 -6.68 11.44
C SER A 77 -7.94 -8.06 10.86
N PRO A 78 -8.37 -9.03 11.71
CA PRO A 78 -8.91 -10.30 11.24
C PRO A 78 -10.29 -10.15 10.56
N GLY A 79 -10.85 -8.95 10.51
CA GLY A 79 -12.23 -8.71 10.13
C GLY A 79 -13.13 -8.66 11.36
N GLY A 80 -14.37 -9.14 11.22
CA GLY A 80 -15.35 -9.14 12.29
C GLY A 80 -16.77 -8.91 11.75
N ASN A 81 -17.51 -8.03 12.42
CA ASN A 81 -18.87 -7.67 12.04
C ASN A 81 -18.91 -7.10 10.61
N LEU A 82 -19.53 -7.86 9.71
CA LEU A 82 -19.54 -7.49 8.31
C LEU A 82 -20.35 -6.23 8.00
N ALA A 83 -21.50 -6.04 8.64
CA ALA A 83 -22.32 -4.85 8.43
C ALA A 83 -21.59 -3.57 8.87
N GLU A 84 -20.82 -3.65 9.95
CA GLU A 84 -19.94 -2.56 10.37
C GLU A 84 -18.78 -2.36 9.39
N GLY A 85 -18.13 -3.45 8.98
CA GLY A 85 -17.01 -3.41 8.04
C GLY A 85 -17.37 -2.85 6.66
N THR A 86 -18.53 -3.22 6.10
CA THR A 86 -19.02 -2.63 4.84
C THR A 86 -19.40 -1.17 5.00
N ALA A 87 -19.93 -0.77 6.15
CA ALA A 87 -20.21 0.64 6.43
C ALA A 87 -18.92 1.47 6.54
N LEU A 88 -17.89 0.94 7.23
CA LEU A 88 -16.55 1.53 7.28
C LEU A 88 -15.94 1.63 5.88
N ALA A 89 -16.03 0.57 5.08
CA ALA A 89 -15.55 0.55 3.70
C ALA A 89 -16.24 1.63 2.84
N GLY A 90 -17.55 1.81 3.02
CA GLY A 90 -18.31 2.88 2.38
C GLY A 90 -17.83 4.28 2.77
N GLU A 91 -17.49 4.51 4.04
CA GLU A 91 -16.93 5.80 4.49
C GLU A 91 -15.49 6.01 3.98
N ILE A 92 -14.66 4.98 3.93
CA ILE A 92 -13.32 5.02 3.30
C ILE A 92 -13.44 5.49 1.85
N TYR A 93 -14.33 4.86 1.08
CA TYR A 93 -14.57 5.21 -0.31
C TYR A 93 -15.08 6.66 -0.46
N LYS A 94 -16.11 7.04 0.32
CA LYS A 94 -16.70 8.39 0.24
C LYS A 94 -15.71 9.51 0.58
N ARG A 95 -14.82 9.27 1.55
CA ARG A 95 -13.86 10.28 2.05
C ARG A 95 -12.56 10.30 1.23
N GLY A 96 -12.42 9.42 0.24
CA GLY A 96 -11.21 9.33 -0.58
C GLY A 96 -9.98 8.97 0.26
N ILE A 97 -10.06 7.89 1.03
CA ILE A 97 -8.99 7.45 1.92
C ILE A 97 -8.13 6.39 1.25
N THR A 98 -6.82 6.58 1.28
CA THR A 98 -5.82 5.58 0.92
C THR A 98 -5.69 4.55 2.03
N THR A 99 -5.81 3.27 1.69
CA THR A 99 -5.67 2.16 2.66
C THR A 99 -4.28 1.55 2.58
N VAL A 100 -3.71 1.18 3.73
CA VAL A 100 -2.35 0.65 3.84
C VAL A 100 -2.32 -0.58 4.75
N ILE A 101 -1.64 -1.65 4.34
CA ILE A 101 -1.28 -2.77 5.21
C ILE A 101 0.24 -2.79 5.38
N ARG A 102 0.71 -2.61 6.62
CA ARG A 102 2.13 -2.49 6.96
C ARG A 102 2.87 -3.83 6.96
N ASP A 103 4.18 -3.76 7.17
CA ASP A 103 5.02 -4.93 7.35
C ASP A 103 4.49 -5.84 8.46
N GLY A 104 4.37 -7.14 8.17
CA GLY A 104 3.84 -8.17 9.08
C GLY A 104 2.33 -8.08 9.41
N HIS A 105 1.68 -6.95 9.10
CA HIS A 105 0.25 -6.72 9.39
C HIS A 105 -0.64 -7.59 8.50
N SER A 106 -1.87 -7.81 8.96
CA SER A 106 -2.83 -8.66 8.28
C SER A 106 -4.20 -7.99 8.17
N CYS A 107 -4.88 -8.21 7.05
CA CYS A 107 -6.20 -7.68 6.80
C CYS A 107 -7.06 -8.76 6.13
N TYR A 108 -7.99 -9.32 6.89
CA TYR A 108 -8.81 -10.45 6.46
C TYR A 108 -10.30 -10.09 6.46
N SER A 109 -11.08 -10.82 5.67
CA SER A 109 -12.56 -10.76 5.73
C SER A 109 -13.09 -9.34 5.49
N ALA A 110 -13.92 -8.81 6.40
CA ALA A 110 -14.41 -7.44 6.40
C ALA A 110 -13.30 -6.38 6.26
N CYS A 111 -12.12 -6.59 6.87
CA CYS A 111 -10.97 -5.70 6.69
C CYS A 111 -10.51 -5.69 5.23
N ALA A 112 -10.45 -6.86 4.57
CA ALA A 112 -10.01 -6.94 3.18
C ALA A 112 -10.95 -6.16 2.24
N ILE A 113 -12.25 -6.15 2.53
CA ILE A 113 -13.23 -5.32 1.80
C ILE A 113 -12.96 -3.83 2.04
N MET A 114 -12.71 -3.41 3.29
CA MET A 114 -12.31 -2.04 3.62
C MET A 114 -11.04 -1.63 2.87
N PHE A 115 -10.03 -2.49 2.84
CA PHE A 115 -8.78 -2.27 2.12
C PHE A 115 -9.03 -2.01 0.63
N MET A 116 -9.88 -2.83 -0.01
CA MET A 116 -10.19 -2.67 -1.44
C MET A 116 -10.93 -1.37 -1.77
N MET A 117 -11.64 -0.79 -0.80
CA MET A 117 -12.31 0.51 -0.97
C MET A 117 -11.36 1.72 -0.85
N GLY A 118 -10.06 1.48 -0.66
CA GLY A 118 -9.05 2.53 -0.68
C GLY A 118 -9.00 3.25 -2.02
N ILE A 119 -9.21 4.56 -2.00
CA ILE A 119 -9.32 5.41 -3.19
C ILE A 119 -8.74 6.79 -2.89
N ALA A 120 -8.06 7.39 -3.85
CA ALA A 120 -7.72 8.81 -3.80
C ALA A 120 -8.54 9.54 -4.87
N GLN A 121 -9.06 10.71 -4.50
CA GLN A 121 -9.93 11.52 -5.33
C GLN A 121 -9.25 12.86 -5.57
N GLY A 122 -9.12 13.26 -6.82
CA GLY A 122 -8.76 14.60 -7.25
C GLY A 122 -9.97 15.43 -7.67
N SER A 123 -9.73 16.65 -8.13
CA SER A 123 -10.78 17.58 -8.57
C SER A 123 -11.70 17.01 -9.66
N GLU A 124 -11.17 16.15 -10.55
CA GLU A 124 -11.89 15.62 -11.72
C GLU A 124 -11.70 14.10 -11.93
N MET A 125 -10.90 13.44 -11.11
CA MET A 125 -10.55 12.02 -11.29
C MET A 125 -10.47 11.29 -9.95
N GLY A 126 -10.83 10.01 -9.94
CA GLY A 126 -10.54 9.10 -8.84
C GLY A 126 -9.59 8.01 -9.33
N TRP A 127 -8.83 7.43 -8.42
CA TRP A 127 -8.03 6.25 -8.70
C TRP A 127 -7.97 5.34 -7.46
N PRO A 128 -7.99 4.01 -7.63
CA PRO A 128 -7.69 3.10 -6.54
C PRO A 128 -6.39 3.51 -5.85
N SER A 129 -6.42 3.58 -4.53
CA SER A 129 -5.28 3.97 -3.70
C SER A 129 -5.23 3.03 -2.50
N ARG A 130 -4.54 1.91 -2.71
CA ARG A 130 -4.46 0.79 -1.78
C ARG A 130 -3.06 0.20 -1.84
N LYS A 131 -2.39 0.15 -0.68
CA LYS A 131 -0.97 -0.18 -0.57
C LYS A 131 -0.74 -1.32 0.40
N MET A 132 0.11 -2.28 0.08
CA MET A 132 0.49 -3.32 1.02
C MET A 132 2.00 -3.58 1.01
N HIS A 133 2.57 -3.79 2.19
CA HIS A 133 3.97 -4.20 2.29
C HIS A 133 4.15 -5.60 1.68
N LYS A 134 5.33 -5.90 1.13
CA LYS A 134 5.64 -7.22 0.56
C LYS A 134 5.41 -8.40 1.52
N ASN A 135 5.47 -8.17 2.82
CA ASN A 135 5.24 -9.17 3.87
C ASN A 135 3.86 -9.05 4.56
N ALA A 136 3.00 -8.14 4.10
CA ALA A 136 1.63 -8.02 4.57
C ALA A 136 0.80 -9.24 4.13
N ARG A 137 -0.29 -9.50 4.85
CA ARG A 137 -1.23 -10.59 4.51
C ARG A 137 -2.61 -10.02 4.24
N LEU A 138 -3.12 -10.26 3.03
CA LEU A 138 -4.45 -9.83 2.60
C LEU A 138 -5.22 -11.05 2.10
N GLY A 139 -6.37 -11.32 2.71
CA GLY A 139 -7.14 -12.53 2.44
C GLY A 139 -8.65 -12.30 2.39
N PHE A 140 -9.28 -12.85 1.36
CA PHE A 140 -10.71 -12.71 1.10
C PHE A 140 -11.43 -14.05 1.28
N HIS A 141 -12.62 -14.01 1.87
CA HIS A 141 -13.53 -15.14 1.89
C HIS A 141 -14.96 -14.62 1.96
N ARG A 142 -15.93 -15.48 1.67
CA ARG A 142 -17.35 -15.11 1.73
C ARG A 142 -17.82 -14.89 3.17
N PRO A 143 -18.80 -13.99 3.39
CA PRO A 143 -19.53 -13.94 4.64
C PRO A 143 -20.10 -15.31 5.00
N TYR A 144 -19.92 -15.75 6.24
CA TYR A 144 -20.50 -17.00 6.71
C TYR A 144 -20.98 -16.84 8.14
N LEU A 145 -21.93 -17.69 8.51
CA LEU A 145 -22.37 -17.84 9.88
C LEU A 145 -21.57 -18.97 10.48
N ASP A 146 -20.74 -18.64 11.48
CA ASP A 146 -20.06 -19.63 12.27
C ASP A 146 -21.03 -20.20 13.31
N ILE A 147 -21.47 -21.44 13.10
CA ILE A 147 -22.39 -22.13 13.99
C ILE A 147 -21.58 -23.20 14.70
N ASP A 148 -20.98 -22.83 15.83
CA ASP A 148 -20.12 -23.71 16.63
C ASP A 148 -20.94 -24.51 17.67
N SER A 149 -22.06 -25.11 17.22
CA SER A 149 -22.86 -25.97 18.09
C SER A 149 -23.59 -27.08 17.31
N ASP A 150 -23.59 -28.29 17.88
CA ASP A 150 -24.46 -29.41 17.50
C ASP A 150 -25.94 -29.18 17.90
N GLU A 151 -26.30 -27.95 18.28
CA GLU A 151 -27.65 -27.61 18.70
C GLU A 151 -28.61 -27.52 17.51
N LYS A 152 -29.85 -27.94 17.73
CA LYS A 152 -30.92 -27.81 16.74
C LYS A 152 -31.23 -26.32 16.52
N VAL A 153 -30.69 -25.75 15.45
CA VAL A 153 -31.01 -24.37 15.02
C VAL A 153 -32.46 -24.32 14.52
N SER A 154 -33.22 -23.32 14.97
CA SER A 154 -34.60 -23.14 14.50
C SER A 154 -34.62 -22.77 13.00
N ILE A 155 -35.58 -23.31 12.23
CA ILE A 155 -35.75 -22.99 10.81
C ILE A 155 -35.88 -21.48 10.58
N LYS A 156 -36.53 -20.76 11.51
CA LYS A 156 -36.65 -19.30 11.45
C LYS A 156 -35.31 -18.58 11.60
N ALA A 157 -34.47 -19.04 12.53
CA ALA A 157 -33.13 -18.48 12.71
C ALA A 157 -32.24 -18.75 11.50
N LEU A 158 -32.34 -19.94 10.89
CA LEU A 158 -31.63 -20.26 9.65
C LEU A 158 -32.09 -19.38 8.48
N ALA A 159 -33.40 -19.20 8.30
CA ALA A 159 -33.94 -18.32 7.27
C ALA A 159 -33.49 -16.87 7.45
N PHE A 160 -33.52 -16.36 8.69
CA PHE A 160 -33.01 -15.03 9.01
C PHE A 160 -31.51 -14.90 8.71
N GLY A 161 -30.71 -15.88 9.13
CA GLY A 161 -29.27 -15.89 8.87
C GLY A 161 -28.93 -15.92 7.37
N TYR A 162 -29.69 -16.69 6.58
CA TYR A 162 -29.56 -16.69 5.13
C TYR A 162 -29.88 -15.33 4.51
N ASP A 163 -30.99 -14.70 4.91
CA ASP A 163 -31.38 -13.37 4.42
C ASP A 163 -30.32 -12.31 4.76
N GLU A 164 -29.75 -12.36 5.97
CA GLU A 164 -28.67 -11.45 6.38
C GLU A 164 -27.39 -11.69 5.58
N ALA A 165 -27.02 -12.95 5.31
CA ALA A 165 -25.87 -13.27 4.46
C ALA A 165 -26.05 -12.73 3.03
N GLN A 166 -27.26 -12.84 2.47
CA GLN A 166 -27.56 -12.31 1.14
C GLN A 166 -27.53 -10.79 1.09
N LYS A 167 -28.06 -10.11 2.11
CA LYS A 167 -27.95 -8.64 2.23
C LYS A 167 -26.49 -8.20 2.33
N ALA A 168 -25.69 -8.93 3.09
CA ALA A 168 -24.26 -8.70 3.22
C ALA A 168 -23.54 -8.83 1.86
N LEU A 169 -23.79 -9.91 1.13
CA LEU A 169 -23.23 -10.08 -0.22
C LEU A 169 -23.66 -8.95 -1.16
N LEU A 170 -24.93 -8.54 -1.13
CA LEU A 170 -25.42 -7.42 -1.93
C LEU A 170 -24.71 -6.10 -1.58
N GLN A 171 -24.46 -5.84 -0.30
CA GLN A 171 -23.70 -4.66 0.13
C GLN A 171 -22.26 -4.70 -0.40
N ILE A 172 -21.61 -5.87 -0.34
CA ILE A 172 -20.26 -6.05 -0.91
C ILE A 172 -20.30 -5.79 -2.41
N PHE A 173 -21.25 -6.36 -3.14
CA PHE A 173 -21.36 -6.12 -4.59
C PHE A 173 -21.60 -4.64 -4.93
N ASN A 174 -22.41 -3.92 -4.16
CA ASN A 174 -22.61 -2.49 -4.39
C ASN A 174 -21.33 -1.68 -4.17
N LEU A 175 -20.54 -2.02 -3.14
CA LEU A 175 -19.24 -1.39 -2.88
C LEU A 175 -18.22 -1.76 -3.96
N ALA A 176 -18.11 -3.04 -4.28
CA ALA A 176 -17.24 -3.59 -5.31
C ALA A 176 -17.47 -2.90 -6.67
N ASN A 177 -18.73 -2.75 -7.06
CA ASN A 177 -19.14 -2.13 -8.32
C ASN A 177 -19.24 -0.59 -8.26
N SER A 178 -18.84 0.04 -7.14
CA SER A 178 -18.71 1.49 -7.10
C SER A 178 -17.64 1.94 -8.11
N PRO A 179 -17.87 3.03 -8.87
CA PRO A 179 -16.93 3.47 -9.90
C PRO A 179 -15.67 4.02 -9.24
N ASN A 180 -14.49 3.67 -9.74
CA ASN A 180 -13.23 4.15 -9.17
C ASN A 180 -12.89 5.62 -9.53
N GLY A 181 -13.87 6.40 -10.01
CA GLY A 181 -13.76 7.82 -10.35
C GLY A 181 -14.98 8.31 -11.16
N PRO A 182 -15.17 9.64 -11.32
CA PRO A 182 -16.36 10.20 -11.96
C PRO A 182 -16.45 9.96 -13.49
N LEU A 183 -15.32 9.66 -14.15
CA LEU A 183 -15.22 9.50 -15.60
C LEU A 183 -14.79 8.09 -16.03
N THR A 184 -14.97 7.10 -15.17
CA THR A 184 -14.49 5.72 -15.36
C THR A 184 -15.60 4.73 -15.03
N THR A 185 -15.67 3.65 -15.79
CA THR A 185 -16.58 2.52 -15.57
C THR A 185 -15.90 1.37 -14.84
N ARG A 186 -14.63 1.52 -14.46
CA ARG A 186 -13.88 0.47 -13.75
C ARG A 186 -14.39 0.36 -12.30
N PRO A 187 -14.79 -0.84 -11.85
CA PRO A 187 -15.26 -1.05 -10.49
C PRO A 187 -14.09 -0.98 -9.49
N MET A 188 -14.39 -0.72 -8.21
CA MET A 188 -13.39 -0.76 -7.13
C MET A 188 -12.81 -2.16 -6.93
N MET A 189 -13.61 -3.21 -7.13
CA MET A 189 -13.16 -4.61 -7.15
C MET A 189 -13.55 -5.23 -8.50
N LYS A 190 -12.59 -5.89 -9.14
CA LYS A 190 -12.84 -6.56 -10.42
C LYS A 190 -13.60 -7.90 -10.17
N PRO A 191 -14.48 -8.34 -11.09
CA PRO A 191 -15.41 -9.45 -10.82
C PRO A 191 -14.78 -10.79 -10.44
N ASP A 192 -13.57 -11.05 -10.93
CA ASP A 192 -12.78 -12.24 -10.59
C ASP A 192 -12.30 -12.25 -9.14
N LEU A 193 -12.09 -11.09 -8.49
CA LEU A 193 -11.86 -11.05 -7.04
C LEU A 193 -13.12 -11.41 -6.26
N GLU A 194 -14.29 -10.93 -6.70
CA GLU A 194 -15.57 -11.25 -6.07
C GLU A 194 -15.85 -12.75 -6.15
N GLN A 195 -15.63 -13.36 -7.33
CA GLN A 195 -15.74 -14.79 -7.53
C GLN A 195 -14.78 -15.58 -6.63
N ALA A 196 -13.51 -15.17 -6.59
CA ALA A 196 -12.50 -15.83 -5.77
C ALA A 196 -12.85 -15.75 -4.27
N MET A 197 -13.27 -14.58 -3.79
CA MET A 197 -13.76 -14.38 -2.44
C MET A 197 -14.95 -15.30 -2.11
N ILE A 198 -15.96 -15.38 -2.99
CA ILE A 198 -17.17 -16.18 -2.76
C ILE A 198 -16.88 -17.69 -2.73
N ALA A 199 -15.82 -18.13 -3.42
CA ALA A 199 -15.41 -19.52 -3.43
C ALA A 199 -14.78 -20.01 -2.11
N HIS A 200 -14.31 -19.10 -1.25
CA HIS A 200 -13.59 -19.43 -0.01
C HIS A 200 -14.47 -19.16 1.23
N VAL A 201 -14.29 -19.93 2.30
CA VAL A 201 -15.14 -19.88 3.52
C VAL A 201 -14.36 -20.17 4.80
N GLY A 202 -14.71 -19.52 5.90
CA GLY A 202 -14.10 -19.79 7.18
C GLY A 202 -12.65 -19.32 7.22
N ASN A 203 -11.75 -20.22 7.61
CA ASN A 203 -10.31 -19.99 7.61
C ASN A 203 -9.62 -20.29 6.27
N ASP A 204 -10.39 -20.68 5.26
CA ASP A 204 -9.92 -20.75 3.88
C ASP A 204 -10.04 -19.35 3.25
N PHE A 205 -8.93 -18.81 2.79
CA PHE A 205 -8.85 -17.45 2.26
C PHE A 205 -8.24 -17.46 0.86
N TYR A 206 -8.85 -16.68 -0.04
CA TYR A 206 -8.20 -16.27 -1.26
C TYR A 206 -7.15 -15.20 -0.93
N MET A 207 -5.89 -15.61 -0.89
CA MET A 207 -4.76 -14.75 -0.52
C MET A 207 -4.22 -13.96 -1.72
N ILE A 208 -3.97 -12.66 -1.50
CA ILE A 208 -3.19 -11.83 -2.41
C ILE A 208 -1.72 -11.89 -2.01
N ASP A 209 -0.99 -12.81 -2.63
CA ASP A 209 0.36 -13.20 -2.18
C ASP A 209 1.39 -13.31 -3.31
N ASP A 210 1.02 -12.92 -4.54
CA ASP A 210 1.90 -12.90 -5.71
C ASP A 210 1.69 -11.65 -6.59
N VAL A 211 2.65 -11.44 -7.50
CA VAL A 211 2.69 -10.31 -8.44
C VAL A 211 1.44 -10.24 -9.31
N ASN A 212 0.98 -11.39 -9.81
CA ASN A 212 -0.20 -11.48 -10.66
C ASN A 212 -1.44 -10.92 -9.95
N LYS A 213 -1.70 -11.41 -8.73
CA LYS A 213 -2.87 -10.99 -7.95
C LYS A 213 -2.79 -9.53 -7.52
N ALA A 214 -1.63 -9.08 -7.03
CA ALA A 214 -1.46 -7.69 -6.59
C ALA A 214 -1.68 -6.70 -7.75
N GLY A 215 -1.05 -6.94 -8.90
CA GLY A 215 -1.24 -6.10 -10.08
C GLY A 215 -2.64 -6.21 -10.68
N ARG A 216 -3.21 -7.43 -10.77
CA ARG A 216 -4.58 -7.64 -11.30
C ARG A 216 -5.63 -6.90 -10.48
N PHE A 217 -5.42 -6.69 -9.18
CA PHE A 217 -6.36 -5.96 -8.33
C PHE A 217 -5.88 -4.56 -7.96
N ASP A 218 -5.02 -3.94 -8.76
CA ASP A 218 -4.54 -2.55 -8.58
C ASP A 218 -4.05 -2.27 -7.16
N ILE A 219 -3.24 -3.18 -6.60
CA ILE A 219 -2.62 -3.05 -5.28
C ILE A 219 -1.18 -2.62 -5.46
N GLU A 220 -0.84 -1.45 -4.90
CA GLU A 220 0.54 -0.99 -4.84
C GLU A 220 1.28 -1.79 -3.77
N VAL A 221 2.37 -2.45 -4.17
CA VAL A 221 3.23 -3.18 -3.22
C VAL A 221 4.40 -2.26 -2.86
N PHE A 222 4.83 -2.27 -1.59
CA PHE A 222 6.01 -1.53 -1.12
C PHE A 222 6.90 -2.39 -0.20
N GLY A 223 8.05 -1.86 0.19
CA GLY A 223 9.01 -2.53 1.08
C GLY A 223 9.93 -3.54 0.39
N TYR A 224 10.04 -3.44 -0.93
CA TYR A 224 10.98 -4.22 -1.73
C TYR A 224 11.96 -3.29 -2.44
N GLN A 225 13.15 -3.80 -2.75
CA GLN A 225 14.15 -3.06 -3.50
C GLN A 225 13.64 -2.86 -4.93
N GLU A 226 13.14 -1.66 -5.22
CA GLU A 226 12.67 -1.34 -6.56
C GLU A 226 13.82 -1.41 -7.58
N PRO A 227 13.55 -1.89 -8.81
CA PRO A 227 14.53 -1.89 -9.87
C PRO A 227 14.88 -0.44 -10.24
N LYS A 228 16.12 -0.21 -10.66
CA LYS A 228 16.59 1.14 -11.07
C LYS A 228 16.66 1.30 -12.59
N ASP A 229 16.37 0.23 -13.31
CA ASP A 229 16.57 0.09 -14.73
C ASP A 229 15.78 -1.10 -15.27
N ILE A 230 15.60 -1.17 -16.58
CA ILE A 230 14.97 -2.29 -17.29
C ILE A 230 15.89 -2.88 -18.36
N ASN A 231 15.69 -4.16 -18.66
CA ASN A 231 16.28 -4.87 -19.78
C ASN A 231 15.19 -5.58 -20.60
N ALA A 232 15.59 -6.27 -21.68
CA ALA A 232 14.67 -7.01 -22.55
C ALA A 232 13.77 -7.98 -21.78
N GLN A 233 14.32 -8.73 -20.82
CA GLN A 233 13.57 -9.71 -20.03
C GLN A 233 12.55 -9.06 -19.09
N THR A 234 12.95 -8.02 -18.35
CA THR A 234 12.01 -7.34 -17.45
C THR A 234 10.95 -6.55 -18.23
N ALA A 235 11.31 -6.01 -19.41
CA ALA A 235 10.35 -5.37 -20.30
C ALA A 235 9.31 -6.36 -20.83
N PHE A 236 9.75 -7.57 -21.22
CA PHE A 236 8.87 -8.64 -21.63
C PHE A 236 7.85 -9.01 -20.53
N MET A 237 8.33 -9.25 -19.31
CA MET A 237 7.48 -9.55 -18.15
C MET A 237 6.49 -8.42 -17.87
N ALA A 238 6.92 -7.16 -17.96
CA ALA A 238 6.05 -6.01 -17.74
C ALA A 238 4.92 -5.92 -18.78
N CYS A 239 5.22 -6.25 -20.04
CA CYS A 239 4.24 -6.28 -21.11
C CYS A 239 3.14 -7.31 -20.86
N ASP A 240 3.55 -8.56 -20.64
CA ASP A 240 2.64 -9.68 -20.40
C ASP A 240 1.80 -9.42 -19.15
N ASN A 241 2.45 -9.08 -18.03
CA ASN A 241 1.75 -8.76 -16.77
C ASN A 241 0.69 -7.67 -16.98
N ALA A 242 1.02 -6.58 -17.67
CA ALA A 242 0.07 -5.49 -17.88
C ALA A 242 -1.16 -5.92 -18.69
N PHE A 243 -0.99 -6.69 -19.77
CA PHE A 243 -2.13 -7.20 -20.54
C PHE A 243 -3.00 -8.16 -19.73
N TYR A 244 -2.40 -9.05 -18.93
CA TYR A 244 -3.16 -9.95 -18.06
C TYR A 244 -3.91 -9.19 -16.96
N TRP A 245 -3.28 -8.21 -16.33
CA TRP A 245 -3.92 -7.41 -15.28
C TRP A 245 -5.16 -6.62 -15.76
N GLU A 246 -5.23 -6.31 -17.05
CA GLU A 246 -6.38 -5.66 -17.66
C GLU A 246 -7.43 -6.67 -18.18
N SER A 247 -7.01 -7.86 -18.61
CA SER A 247 -7.92 -8.87 -19.17
C SER A 247 -8.50 -9.83 -18.12
N ARG A 248 -7.65 -10.54 -17.35
CA ARG A 248 -8.07 -11.64 -16.45
C ARG A 248 -6.99 -12.04 -15.44
N LEU A 249 -7.42 -12.61 -14.32
CA LEU A 249 -6.50 -13.35 -13.45
C LEU A 249 -5.92 -14.57 -14.20
N LEU A 250 -4.60 -14.71 -14.19
CA LEU A 250 -3.93 -15.89 -14.74
C LEU A 250 -4.20 -17.15 -13.91
N GLU A 251 -4.61 -18.22 -14.59
CA GLU A 251 -4.77 -19.55 -13.99
C GLU A 251 -3.41 -20.22 -13.73
N PRO A 252 -3.27 -21.05 -12.68
CA PRO A 252 -2.00 -21.71 -12.32
C PRO A 252 -1.36 -22.53 -13.45
N GLU A 253 -2.16 -23.13 -14.33
CA GLU A 253 -1.66 -23.91 -15.47
C GLU A 253 -0.96 -23.02 -16.50
N TYR A 254 -1.52 -21.83 -16.74
CA TYR A 254 -0.96 -20.86 -17.69
C TYR A 254 0.29 -20.16 -17.13
N VAL A 255 0.34 -20.00 -15.82
CA VAL A 255 1.53 -19.52 -15.11
C VAL A 255 2.76 -20.39 -15.38
N ASN A 256 2.60 -21.72 -15.49
CA ASN A 256 3.70 -22.63 -15.84
C ASN A 256 4.16 -22.46 -17.29
N TYR A 257 3.22 -22.22 -18.22
CA TYR A 257 3.56 -21.89 -19.60
C TYR A 257 4.41 -20.61 -19.68
N LEU A 258 4.01 -19.55 -18.96
CA LEU A 258 4.78 -18.30 -18.88
C LEU A 258 6.14 -18.51 -18.22
N HIS A 259 6.25 -19.41 -17.24
CA HIS A 259 7.53 -19.76 -16.63
C HIS A 259 8.54 -20.26 -17.67
N ASP A 260 8.13 -21.21 -18.50
CA ASP A 260 8.99 -21.77 -19.54
C ASP A 260 9.36 -20.70 -20.59
N ALA A 261 8.40 -19.86 -20.99
CA ALA A 261 8.62 -18.76 -21.92
C ALA A 261 9.64 -17.74 -21.36
N TYR A 262 9.57 -17.39 -20.07
CA TYR A 262 10.50 -16.45 -19.45
C TYR A 262 11.94 -16.98 -19.29
N GLN A 263 12.15 -18.29 -19.38
CA GLN A 263 13.48 -18.90 -19.33
C GLN A 263 14.18 -18.95 -20.69
N ASP A 264 13.45 -18.87 -21.81
CA ASP A 264 14.03 -18.78 -23.15
C ASP A 264 14.57 -17.36 -23.41
N LYS A 265 15.81 -17.11 -22.97
CA LYS A 265 16.48 -15.82 -23.15
C LYS A 265 16.55 -15.38 -24.62
N GLU A 266 16.82 -16.31 -25.54
CA GLU A 266 16.92 -15.99 -26.97
C GLU A 266 15.55 -15.68 -27.58
N GLY A 267 14.49 -16.35 -27.13
CA GLY A 267 13.10 -16.00 -27.47
C GLY A 267 12.74 -14.60 -26.99
N VAL A 268 12.94 -14.34 -25.70
CA VAL A 268 12.63 -13.06 -25.05
C VAL A 268 13.37 -11.88 -25.70
N GLU A 269 14.67 -12.03 -26.00
CA GLU A 269 15.44 -10.99 -26.68
C GLU A 269 14.96 -10.71 -28.11
N ARG A 270 14.48 -11.75 -28.83
CA ARG A 270 13.88 -11.56 -30.16
C ARG A 270 12.55 -10.82 -30.09
N GLN A 271 11.78 -11.06 -29.05
CA GLN A 271 10.47 -10.45 -28.81
C GLN A 271 10.56 -9.04 -28.20
N SER A 272 11.67 -8.69 -27.54
CA SER A 272 11.85 -7.42 -26.83
C SER A 272 13.00 -6.60 -27.42
N LYS A 273 12.67 -5.73 -28.37
CA LYS A 273 13.65 -4.92 -29.11
C LYS A 273 13.82 -3.54 -28.47
N LEU A 274 15.06 -3.19 -28.13
CA LEU A 274 15.39 -1.84 -27.67
C LEU A 274 15.20 -0.84 -28.83
N LEU A 275 14.41 0.20 -28.59
CA LEU A 275 14.20 1.32 -29.50
C LEU A 275 15.07 2.51 -29.09
N ASN A 276 15.54 3.26 -30.09
CA ASN A 276 16.12 4.58 -29.86
C ASN A 276 15.02 5.53 -29.41
N SER A 277 15.16 6.11 -28.21
CA SER A 277 14.22 7.10 -27.71
C SER A 277 14.97 8.19 -26.95
N PRO A 278 14.63 9.47 -27.12
CA PRO A 278 15.19 10.55 -26.30
C PRO A 278 14.63 10.55 -24.87
N TYR A 279 13.63 9.73 -24.57
CA TYR A 279 12.88 9.73 -23.30
C TYR A 279 13.21 8.53 -22.40
N GLY A 280 14.46 8.09 -22.40
CA GLY A 280 14.93 6.97 -21.60
C GLY A 280 14.94 5.64 -22.36
N LYS A 281 15.08 4.53 -21.65
CA LYS A 281 15.08 3.20 -22.28
C LYS A 281 13.67 2.82 -22.67
N ASN A 282 13.50 2.36 -23.91
CA ASN A 282 12.21 1.97 -24.45
C ASN A 282 12.35 0.63 -25.19
N PHE A 283 11.62 -0.38 -24.75
CA PHE A 283 11.57 -1.68 -25.39
C PHE A 283 10.22 -1.85 -26.08
N HIS A 284 10.25 -2.15 -27.37
CA HIS A 284 9.10 -2.68 -28.08
C HIS A 284 9.04 -4.19 -27.86
N VAL A 285 7.92 -4.65 -27.34
CA VAL A 285 7.70 -6.02 -26.89
C VAL A 285 6.53 -6.63 -27.66
N ILE A 286 6.76 -7.79 -28.26
CA ILE A 286 5.72 -8.66 -28.77
C ILE A 286 5.37 -9.66 -27.65
N SER A 287 4.14 -9.59 -27.13
CA SER A 287 3.66 -10.40 -26.01
C SER A 287 3.58 -11.90 -26.36
N ASN A 288 3.57 -12.76 -25.35
CA ASN A 288 3.28 -14.19 -25.54
C ASN A 288 1.88 -14.48 -26.10
N ASP A 289 0.94 -13.56 -25.95
CA ASP A 289 -0.40 -13.67 -26.57
C ASP A 289 -0.37 -13.42 -28.08
N ALA A 290 0.76 -12.96 -28.64
CA ALA A 290 0.92 -12.71 -30.06
C ALA A 290 0.98 -14.04 -30.82
N GLY A 291 -0.20 -14.54 -31.19
CA GLY A 291 -0.40 -15.68 -32.07
C GLY A 291 -0.78 -15.23 -33.47
N TYR A 292 -2.05 -15.44 -33.85
CA TYR A 292 -2.63 -14.92 -35.09
C TYR A 292 -3.15 -13.48 -34.97
N ALA A 293 -3.10 -12.90 -33.77
CA ALA A 293 -3.55 -11.57 -33.43
C ALA A 293 -2.35 -10.74 -32.94
N ASP A 294 -2.39 -9.44 -33.19
CA ASP A 294 -1.33 -8.53 -32.75
C ASP A 294 -1.47 -8.29 -31.23
N ALA A 295 -0.40 -8.54 -30.49
CA ALA A 295 -0.32 -8.26 -29.06
C ALA A 295 1.06 -7.68 -28.76
N GLU A 296 1.13 -6.35 -28.73
CA GLU A 296 2.39 -5.63 -28.62
C GLU A 296 2.29 -4.40 -27.72
N CYS A 297 3.39 -4.09 -27.05
CA CYS A 297 3.48 -2.95 -26.16
C CYS A 297 4.86 -2.29 -26.21
N ASN A 298 4.92 -1.02 -25.83
CA ASN A 298 6.19 -0.33 -25.56
C ASN A 298 6.33 -0.12 -24.06
N VAL A 299 7.38 -0.70 -23.47
CA VAL A 299 7.74 -0.57 -22.06
C VAL A 299 8.88 0.41 -21.91
N ARG A 300 8.66 1.48 -21.14
CA ARG A 300 9.59 2.61 -21.04
C ARG A 300 10.02 2.85 -19.61
N TRP A 301 11.31 3.14 -19.44
CA TRP A 301 11.91 3.55 -18.18
C TRP A 301 12.52 4.94 -18.30
N ARG A 302 12.02 5.89 -17.50
CA ARG A 302 12.49 7.27 -17.46
C ARG A 302 12.43 7.82 -16.05
N GLU A 303 13.54 8.38 -15.55
CA GLU A 303 13.57 9.09 -14.26
C GLU A 303 12.91 8.30 -13.12
N ASP A 304 13.20 6.98 -13.06
CA ASP A 304 12.65 6.04 -12.08
C ASP A 304 11.14 5.75 -12.22
N ARG A 305 10.54 6.09 -13.37
CA ARG A 305 9.16 5.76 -13.72
C ARG A 305 9.12 4.68 -14.78
N LEU A 306 8.29 3.67 -14.54
CA LEU A 306 7.92 2.66 -15.51
C LEU A 306 6.60 3.06 -16.15
N THR A 307 6.56 3.17 -17.47
CA THR A 307 5.34 3.45 -18.22
C THR A 307 5.16 2.46 -19.35
N ILE A 308 3.91 2.26 -19.76
CA ILE A 308 3.54 1.30 -20.80
C ILE A 308 2.45 1.84 -21.71
N CYS A 309 2.51 1.51 -22.99
CA CYS A 309 1.38 1.60 -23.91
C CYS A 309 1.33 0.34 -24.74
N GLY A 310 0.20 0.02 -25.35
CA GLY A 310 0.09 -1.12 -26.25
C GLY A 310 -1.34 -1.49 -26.54
N TYR A 311 -1.51 -2.48 -27.40
CA TYR A 311 -2.81 -3.06 -27.71
C TYR A 311 -2.67 -4.56 -27.89
N ASN A 312 -3.71 -5.29 -27.47
CA ASN A 312 -3.80 -6.73 -27.61
C ASN A 312 -5.14 -7.07 -28.27
N ASP A 313 -5.08 -7.41 -29.55
CA ASP A 313 -6.21 -7.78 -30.40
C ASP A 313 -6.94 -9.01 -29.88
N SER A 314 -6.24 -9.95 -29.24
CA SER A 314 -6.82 -11.20 -28.77
C SER A 314 -7.88 -10.98 -27.68
N TYR A 315 -7.73 -9.92 -26.89
CA TYR A 315 -8.62 -9.59 -25.77
C TYR A 315 -9.31 -8.23 -25.92
N ASP A 316 -9.05 -7.49 -27.00
CA ASP A 316 -9.48 -6.10 -27.20
C ASP A 316 -9.09 -5.20 -26.01
N VAL A 317 -7.83 -5.32 -25.56
CA VAL A 317 -7.29 -4.59 -24.41
C VAL A 317 -6.28 -3.55 -24.87
N SER A 318 -6.53 -2.29 -24.48
CA SER A 318 -5.58 -1.19 -24.64
C SER A 318 -4.84 -0.89 -23.34
N LEU A 319 -3.52 -0.81 -23.43
CA LEU A 319 -2.66 -0.22 -22.40
C LEU A 319 -2.38 1.23 -22.77
N GLY A 320 -2.69 2.16 -21.85
CA GLY A 320 -2.65 3.60 -22.15
C GLY A 320 -3.65 3.97 -23.25
N ARG A 321 -3.31 4.96 -24.10
CA ARG A 321 -4.17 5.41 -25.22
C ARG A 321 -3.89 4.69 -26.55
N SER A 322 -3.33 3.47 -26.50
CA SER A 322 -3.05 2.59 -27.65
C SER A 322 -1.99 3.09 -28.66
N GLU A 323 -1.79 4.39 -28.86
CA GLU A 323 -0.78 4.95 -29.81
C GLU A 323 0.65 4.94 -29.25
N CYS A 324 1.38 3.87 -29.47
CA CYS A 324 2.75 3.74 -29.00
C CYS A 324 3.80 4.48 -29.83
N ASN A 325 3.91 5.81 -29.68
CA ASN A 325 4.98 6.57 -30.34
C ASN A 325 6.26 6.62 -29.45
N PRO A 326 7.40 6.02 -29.91
CA PRO A 326 8.66 6.04 -29.17
C PRO A 326 9.40 7.40 -29.22
N GLU A 327 9.02 8.29 -30.14
CA GLU A 327 9.60 9.62 -30.36
C GLU A 327 8.90 10.74 -29.58
N THR A 328 7.81 10.46 -28.84
CA THR A 328 7.07 11.46 -28.06
C THR A 328 7.09 11.13 -26.56
N ASP A 329 7.07 12.18 -25.73
CA ASP A 329 7.42 12.08 -24.31
C ASP A 329 6.36 11.37 -23.44
N GLY A 330 5.07 11.70 -23.57
CA GLY A 330 4.15 11.32 -22.47
C GLY A 330 2.65 11.41 -22.72
N GLY A 331 2.20 11.42 -23.98
CA GLY A 331 0.77 11.55 -24.27
C GLY A 331 -0.03 10.24 -24.21
N VAL A 332 0.63 9.08 -24.30
CA VAL A 332 -0.03 7.81 -24.63
C VAL A 332 0.27 6.66 -23.67
N SER A 333 1.33 6.76 -22.86
CA SER A 333 1.76 5.70 -21.95
C SER A 333 1.21 5.89 -20.53
N TYR A 334 0.68 4.82 -19.96
CA TYR A 334 0.11 4.71 -18.61
C TYR A 334 1.21 4.35 -17.59
N PRO A 335 1.21 4.92 -16.36
CA PRO A 335 2.13 4.50 -15.29
C PRO A 335 1.90 3.03 -14.92
N LEU A 336 2.96 2.23 -14.89
CA LEU A 336 2.88 0.81 -14.53
C LEU A 336 3.58 0.56 -13.20
N SER A 337 2.97 -0.26 -12.33
CA SER A 337 3.61 -0.68 -11.09
C SER A 337 4.91 -1.43 -11.37
N LYS A 338 5.97 -1.12 -10.62
CA LYS A 338 7.29 -1.74 -10.84
C LYS A 338 7.31 -3.24 -10.55
N ILE A 339 6.35 -3.77 -9.78
CA ILE A 339 6.20 -5.22 -9.60
C ILE A 339 5.95 -5.96 -10.92
N ALA A 340 5.50 -5.26 -11.98
CA ALA A 340 5.34 -5.83 -13.32
C ALA A 340 6.66 -6.35 -13.90
N LEU A 341 7.81 -5.92 -13.38
CA LEU A 341 9.13 -6.36 -13.82
C LEU A 341 9.52 -7.76 -13.29
N TRP A 342 8.64 -8.39 -12.51
CA TRP A 342 8.82 -9.75 -12.00
C TRP A 342 7.86 -10.73 -12.67
N PRO A 343 8.20 -12.03 -12.73
CA PRO A 343 7.27 -13.06 -13.18
C PRO A 343 5.98 -13.05 -12.36
N ALA A 344 4.85 -13.26 -13.03
CA ALA A 344 3.50 -13.22 -12.45
C ALA A 344 3.35 -14.11 -11.19
N TYR A 345 4.04 -15.25 -11.13
CA TYR A 345 4.02 -16.20 -10.00
C TYR A 345 4.93 -15.84 -8.82
N THR A 346 5.70 -14.76 -8.94
CA THR A 346 6.63 -14.36 -7.88
C THR A 346 5.84 -14.02 -6.63
N LYS A 347 6.11 -14.71 -5.52
CA LYS A 347 5.48 -14.41 -4.23
C LYS A 347 5.94 -13.05 -3.74
N LEU A 348 5.03 -12.23 -3.25
CA LEU A 348 5.34 -10.86 -2.79
C LEU A 348 6.42 -10.88 -1.70
N ALA A 349 6.31 -11.78 -0.72
CA ALA A 349 7.29 -11.94 0.35
C ALA A 349 8.70 -12.30 -0.15
N SER A 350 8.81 -12.91 -1.34
CA SER A 350 10.09 -13.27 -1.96
C SER A 350 10.73 -12.14 -2.78
N LEU A 351 10.02 -11.02 -2.99
CA LEU A 351 10.60 -9.85 -3.64
C LEU A 351 11.84 -9.40 -2.85
N PRO A 352 12.91 -8.94 -3.54
CA PRO A 352 14.12 -8.50 -2.88
C PRO A 352 13.78 -7.49 -1.79
N GLU A 353 14.18 -7.77 -0.57
CA GLU A 353 13.92 -6.85 0.53
C GLU A 353 14.51 -5.50 0.17
N GLU A 354 13.73 -4.43 0.36
CA GLU A 354 14.35 -3.11 0.39
C GLU A 354 15.38 -3.23 1.50
N GLN A 355 16.66 -3.06 1.18
CA GLN A 355 17.65 -2.95 2.25
C GLN A 355 17.20 -1.72 3.03
N ALA A 356 16.48 -1.93 4.14
CA ALA A 356 16.13 -0.90 5.10
C ALA A 356 17.42 -0.18 5.31
N ALA A 357 17.54 1.05 4.80
CA ALA A 357 18.81 1.62 4.43
C ALA A 357 19.81 1.35 5.55
N THR A 358 20.61 0.29 5.41
CA THR A 358 21.73 -0.02 6.29
C THR A 358 22.90 0.81 5.82
N ASN A 359 22.61 1.99 5.28
CA ASN A 359 23.17 3.16 5.89
C ASN A 359 22.75 3.15 7.38
N ALA A 360 23.54 2.48 8.22
CA ALA A 360 24.02 3.24 9.37
C ALA A 360 24.36 4.62 8.78
N ILE A 361 23.53 5.65 9.03
CA ILE A 361 23.69 6.90 8.30
C ILE A 361 25.06 7.42 8.76
N VAL A 362 26.09 7.22 7.92
CA VAL A 362 27.45 7.58 8.26
C VAL A 362 27.50 9.10 8.13
N GLY A 363 27.46 9.75 9.28
CA GLY A 363 27.35 11.19 9.37
C GLY A 363 27.28 11.63 10.83
N VAL A 364 27.50 12.92 11.05
CA VAL A 364 27.39 13.47 12.40
C VAL A 364 25.91 13.58 12.77
N ARG A 365 25.52 13.00 13.90
CA ARG A 365 24.16 13.06 14.43
C ARG A 365 23.92 14.42 15.13
N TYR A 366 22.75 15.00 14.88
CA TYR A 366 22.30 16.25 15.48
C TYR A 366 20.91 16.06 16.08
N ARG A 367 20.59 16.82 17.14
CA ARG A 367 19.20 17.07 17.51
C ARG A 367 18.67 18.12 16.54
N CYS A 368 17.78 17.69 15.65
CA CYS A 368 17.12 18.56 14.69
C CYS A 368 15.77 18.99 15.21
N VAL A 369 15.48 20.29 15.17
CA VAL A 369 14.24 20.87 15.65
C VAL A 369 13.68 21.81 14.59
N VAL A 370 12.44 21.61 14.19
CA VAL A 370 11.66 22.58 13.42
C VAL A 370 10.80 23.38 14.38
N LYS A 371 10.86 24.72 14.31
CA LYS A 371 10.02 25.61 15.11
C LYS A 371 9.26 26.59 14.25
N SER A 372 8.07 26.98 14.69
CA SER A 372 7.34 28.10 14.09
C SER A 372 8.04 29.44 14.36
N GLU A 373 7.59 30.50 13.69
CA GLU A 373 8.05 31.88 13.96
C GLU A 373 7.86 32.29 15.43
N ASN A 374 6.85 31.73 16.10
CA ASN A 374 6.55 31.96 17.52
C ASN A 374 7.31 31.02 18.46
N ASN A 375 8.32 30.31 17.97
CA ASN A 375 9.19 29.39 18.72
C ASN A 375 8.46 28.14 19.27
N THR A 376 7.29 27.78 18.72
CA THR A 376 6.61 26.51 19.01
C THR A 376 7.33 25.38 18.28
N VAL A 377 7.68 24.29 18.96
CA VAL A 377 8.27 23.11 18.32
C VAL A 377 7.20 22.42 17.47
N ILE A 378 7.50 22.31 16.17
CA ILE A 378 6.67 21.61 15.18
C ILE A 378 7.14 20.17 15.06
N ASP A 379 8.45 19.95 15.09
CA ASP A 379 9.08 18.65 14.91
C ASP A 379 10.43 18.62 15.65
N GLU A 380 10.79 17.50 16.28
CA GLU A 380 12.04 17.30 16.99
C GLU A 380 12.47 15.83 16.95
N GLU A 381 13.56 15.56 16.23
CA GLU A 381 14.09 14.20 16.06
C GLU A 381 15.63 14.22 15.96
N ILE A 382 16.25 13.03 16.07
CA ILE A 382 17.67 12.85 15.77
C ILE A 382 17.85 12.70 14.27
N CYS A 383 18.42 13.71 13.64
CA CYS A 383 18.75 13.70 12.23
C CYS A 383 20.24 13.41 12.03
N VAL A 384 20.61 13.02 10.81
CA VAL A 384 22.01 12.78 10.47
C VAL A 384 22.45 13.68 9.33
N GLN A 385 23.53 14.41 9.57
CA GLN A 385 24.14 15.28 8.58
C GLN A 385 25.00 14.46 7.61
N GLY A 386 24.70 14.54 6.32
CA GLY A 386 25.54 13.96 5.27
C GLY A 386 26.83 14.75 5.03
N ASN A 387 27.77 14.16 4.29
CA ASN A 387 29.09 14.75 3.97
C ASN A 387 29.05 16.05 3.15
N GLY A 388 27.86 16.48 2.71
CA GLY A 388 27.64 17.62 1.83
C GLY A 388 28.07 17.34 0.39
N ARG A 389 27.39 17.99 -0.58
CA ARG A 389 27.68 17.87 -2.01
C ARG A 389 27.70 19.24 -2.66
N THR A 390 28.73 19.53 -3.44
CA THR A 390 28.80 20.76 -4.22
C THR A 390 28.08 20.56 -5.56
N ALA A 391 27.03 21.35 -5.80
CA ALA A 391 26.31 21.37 -7.07
C ALA A 391 25.83 22.79 -7.38
N ASN A 392 25.90 23.20 -8.64
CA ASN A 392 25.39 24.50 -9.12
C ASN A 392 25.92 25.73 -8.32
N GLY A 393 27.16 25.66 -7.82
CA GLY A 393 27.77 26.74 -7.04
C GLY A 393 27.35 26.82 -5.57
N PHE A 394 26.59 25.84 -5.07
CA PHE A 394 26.21 25.69 -3.67
C PHE A 394 26.86 24.46 -3.05
N LEU A 395 27.30 24.57 -1.79
CA LEU A 395 27.52 23.42 -0.92
C LEU A 395 26.17 23.03 -0.30
N ASN A 396 25.62 21.90 -0.71
CA ASN A 396 24.38 21.36 -0.16
C ASN A 396 24.71 20.43 1.00
N VAL A 397 24.20 20.73 2.18
CA VAL A 397 24.34 19.91 3.39
C VAL A 397 22.98 19.31 3.70
N ASP A 398 22.88 17.99 3.60
CA ASP A 398 21.65 17.25 3.86
C ASP A 398 21.57 16.86 5.34
N PHE A 399 20.46 17.13 5.99
CA PHE A 399 20.06 16.53 7.26
C PHE A 399 18.96 15.53 6.96
N THR A 400 19.29 14.24 7.10
CA THR A 400 18.34 13.15 6.85
C THR A 400 17.63 12.81 8.15
N TRP A 401 16.31 12.88 8.13
CA TRP A 401 15.44 12.55 9.25
C TRP A 401 15.22 11.02 9.32
N PRO A 402 14.84 10.46 10.49
CA PRO A 402 14.45 9.05 10.65
C PRO A 402 13.42 8.58 9.61
N SER A 403 12.50 9.46 9.21
CA SER A 403 11.51 9.20 8.15
C SER A 403 12.09 9.05 6.74
N GLY A 404 13.39 9.28 6.55
CA GLY A 404 14.04 9.35 5.23
C GLY A 404 13.88 10.72 4.54
N SER A 405 13.03 11.60 5.08
CA SER A 405 12.91 12.99 4.62
C SER A 405 14.24 13.73 4.77
N LYS A 406 14.43 14.83 4.03
CA LYS A 406 15.65 15.63 4.10
C LYS A 406 15.37 17.11 4.28
N THR A 407 16.11 17.73 5.21
CA THR A 407 16.31 19.17 5.21
C THR A 407 17.64 19.49 4.55
N VAL A 408 17.61 20.22 3.44
CA VAL A 408 18.79 20.55 2.65
C VAL A 408 19.15 22.02 2.86
N ILE A 409 20.35 22.26 3.40
CA ILE A 409 20.92 23.60 3.53
C ILE A 409 21.89 23.84 2.38
N SER A 410 21.57 24.77 1.49
CA SER A 410 22.42 25.13 0.35
C SER A 410 23.17 26.43 0.65
N ILE A 411 24.50 26.35 0.72
CA ILE A 411 25.38 27.47 1.04
C ILE A 411 26.14 27.88 -0.22
N GLY A 412 25.77 29.02 -0.81
CA GLY A 412 26.44 29.64 -1.96
C GLY A 412 27.32 30.81 -1.53
N LYS A 413 28.06 31.41 -2.49
CA LYS A 413 28.93 32.58 -2.23
C LYS A 413 28.15 33.80 -1.72
N THR A 414 26.93 34.00 -2.21
CA THR A 414 26.09 35.18 -1.92
C THR A 414 24.66 34.82 -1.50
N ALA A 415 24.33 33.54 -1.46
CA ALA A 415 22.97 33.07 -1.19
C ALA A 415 22.99 31.89 -0.22
N LEU A 416 22.02 31.85 0.67
CA LEU A 416 21.76 30.77 1.59
C LEU A 416 20.33 30.29 1.37
N ARG A 417 20.14 28.98 1.28
CA ARG A 417 18.82 28.39 1.07
C ARG A 417 18.55 27.22 2.01
N ILE A 418 17.28 26.99 2.30
CA ILE A 418 16.77 25.81 2.98
C ILE A 418 15.65 25.21 2.14
N ASN A 419 15.79 23.93 1.76
CA ASN A 419 14.86 23.23 0.89
C ASN A 419 14.51 24.00 -0.41
N GLY A 420 15.50 24.72 -0.95
CA GLY A 420 15.36 25.53 -2.17
C GLY A 420 14.91 26.98 -1.96
N ASP A 421 14.33 27.32 -0.81
CA ASP A 421 13.87 28.67 -0.47
C ASP A 421 15.00 29.52 0.12
N SER A 422 14.92 30.85 -0.03
CA SER A 422 15.83 31.78 0.66
C SER A 422 15.80 31.56 2.17
N ALA A 423 16.98 31.62 2.79
CA ALA A 423 17.13 31.38 4.21
C ALA A 423 18.01 32.42 4.90
N GLN A 424 17.69 32.69 6.16
CA GLN A 424 18.53 33.48 7.07
C GLN A 424 19.18 32.55 8.08
N ARG A 425 20.46 32.79 8.40
CA ARG A 425 21.20 32.00 9.39
C ARG A 425 21.32 32.75 10.70
N GLN A 426 20.98 32.08 11.79
CA GLN A 426 21.33 32.49 13.15
C GLN A 426 22.29 31.45 13.73
N ARG A 427 23.49 31.89 14.11
CA ARG A 427 24.46 31.04 14.81
C ARG A 427 24.29 31.22 16.32
N GLY A 428 23.94 30.14 17.01
CA GLY A 428 24.06 30.04 18.46
C GLY A 428 25.44 29.49 18.85
N THR A 429 25.67 29.38 20.17
CA THR A 429 26.94 28.85 20.73
C THR A 429 27.13 27.37 20.41
N ASN A 430 26.04 26.59 20.38
CA ASN A 430 26.05 25.13 20.11
C ASN A 430 25.08 24.69 19.00
N ASP A 431 24.33 25.64 18.43
CA ASP A 431 23.21 25.38 17.53
C ASP A 431 23.37 26.17 16.23
N MET A 432 23.06 25.53 15.10
CA MET A 432 22.94 26.20 13.80
C MET A 432 21.46 26.26 13.42
N CYS A 433 20.90 27.47 13.35
CA CYS A 433 19.50 27.70 13.00
C CYS A 433 19.36 28.42 11.66
N PHE A 434 18.36 28.01 10.88
CA PHE A 434 18.04 28.51 9.56
C PHE A 434 16.55 28.84 9.48
N LEU A 435 16.21 30.11 9.25
CA LEU A 435 14.84 30.55 9.00
C LEU A 435 14.54 30.37 7.52
N ASN A 436 13.51 29.60 7.19
CA ASN A 436 12.95 29.57 5.84
C ASN A 436 12.09 30.83 5.63
N GLU A 437 12.47 31.69 4.69
CA GLU A 437 11.76 32.97 4.48
C GLU A 437 10.33 32.80 3.93
N ARG A 438 10.03 31.68 3.26
CA ARG A 438 8.70 31.36 2.72
C ARG A 438 7.76 30.83 3.79
N THR A 439 8.20 29.84 4.57
CA THR A 439 7.34 29.19 5.58
C THR A 439 7.37 29.87 6.94
N ARG A 440 8.34 30.76 7.18
CA ARG A 440 8.63 31.40 8.48
C ARG A 440 9.00 30.41 9.59
N ASN A 441 9.29 29.15 9.23
CA ASN A 441 9.75 28.14 10.18
C ASN A 441 11.27 28.17 10.31
N TRP A 442 11.74 27.95 11.54
CA TRP A 442 13.13 27.71 11.87
C TRP A 442 13.45 26.23 11.80
N PHE A 443 14.58 25.89 11.21
CA PHE A 443 15.24 24.60 11.37
C PHE A 443 16.52 24.80 12.16
N CYS A 444 16.67 24.12 13.29
CA CYS A 444 17.83 24.18 14.15
C CYS A 444 18.47 22.79 14.27
N ALA A 445 19.79 22.72 14.07
CA ALA A 445 20.57 21.52 14.33
C ALA A 445 21.59 21.79 15.44
N SER A 446 21.51 21.02 16.54
CA SER A 446 22.41 21.14 17.69
C SER A 446 23.20 19.86 17.93
N ASN A 447 24.46 20.00 18.35
CA ASN A 447 25.33 18.86 18.62
C ASN A 447 24.76 18.01 19.76
N LEU A 448 24.81 16.69 19.61
CA LEU A 448 24.39 15.77 20.67
C LEU A 448 25.43 15.70 21.81
N PRO A 449 24.98 15.60 23.07
CA PRO A 449 25.86 15.28 24.19
C PRO A 449 26.46 13.88 24.00
N ALA A 450 27.63 13.63 24.63
CA ALA A 450 28.41 12.41 24.41
C ALA A 450 27.67 11.10 24.73
N THR A 451 26.60 11.13 25.51
CA THR A 451 25.79 9.97 25.92
C THR A 451 24.81 9.48 24.84
N ASP A 452 24.49 10.31 23.84
CA ASP A 452 23.45 10.01 22.84
C ASP A 452 24.03 9.66 21.45
N LYS A 453 25.36 9.48 21.38
CA LYS A 453 26.08 9.22 20.12
C LYS A 453 26.06 7.76 19.68
N ASP A 454 25.88 6.82 20.61
CA ASP A 454 26.04 5.38 20.38
C ASP A 454 24.71 4.59 20.44
N GLY A 455 23.57 5.28 20.28
CA GLY A 455 22.25 4.64 20.15
C GLY A 455 22.06 3.87 18.84
#